data_AF-A0A1Y2V7B1-F1
#
_entry.id   AF-A0A1Y2V7B1-F1
#
_cell.length_a   1.000
_cell.length_b   1.000
_cell.length_c   1.000
_cell.angle_alpha   90.00
_cell.angle_beta   90.00
_cell.angle_gamma   90.00
#
_symmetry.space_group_name_H-M   'P 1'
#
loop_
_entity.id
_entity.type
_entity.pdbx_description
1 polymer ?
#
loop_
_entity_poly.entity_id
_entity_poly.type
_entity_poly.pdbx_seq_one_letter_code
_entity_poly.pdbx_strand_id
1 'polypeptide(L)'
;MIGYSLGGLVIKKALIECNEVEVFKDILKSTTSIMLFGTPNAGSFATKMKRVKIVKSIAKCVGYELPPKILGALEAHSDQLLDISRSFQRLSIWDTPKGTAPFMRTFYETRTHHKLGILVVDEFSAKIDVRGEESHPVQADHSNIVKFYDAKDSTYKSVMLAVRMDRNAINPNPGTSMSSR
;
A
#
# COMPACT_ATOMS: atom_id res chain seq x y z
N MET A 1 -5.62 -5.10 -6.30
CA MET A 1 -5.80 -5.26 -4.84
C MET A 1 -5.75 -3.88 -4.19
N ILE A 2 -6.61 -3.62 -3.20
CA ILE A 2 -6.66 -2.34 -2.48
C ILE A 2 -6.55 -2.62 -0.99
N GLY A 3 -5.62 -1.95 -0.29
CA GLY A 3 -5.37 -2.15 1.13
C GLY A 3 -5.30 -0.84 1.90
N TYR A 4 -5.82 -0.83 3.11
CA TYR A 4 -5.72 0.29 4.04
C TYR A 4 -4.99 -0.13 5.31
N SER A 5 -4.10 0.72 5.80
CA SER A 5 -3.34 0.53 7.04
C SER A 5 -2.70 -0.87 7.10
N LEU A 6 -2.92 -1.66 8.16
CA LEU A 6 -2.35 -3.00 8.28
C LEU A 6 -2.87 -3.98 7.21
N GLY A 7 -4.03 -3.72 6.59
CA GLY A 7 -4.55 -4.54 5.50
C GLY A 7 -3.63 -4.57 4.28
N GLY A 8 -2.84 -3.52 4.05
CA GLY A 8 -1.81 -3.53 3.02
C GLY A 8 -0.68 -4.52 3.30
N LEU A 9 -0.33 -4.74 4.57
CA LEU A 9 0.67 -5.74 4.96
C LEU A 9 0.14 -7.17 4.77
N VAL A 10 -1.16 -7.38 5.02
CA VAL A 10 -1.83 -8.66 4.75
C VAL A 10 -1.77 -8.98 3.26
N ILE A 11 -2.08 -8.02 2.38
CA ILE A 11 -1.95 -8.17 0.93
C ILE A 11 -0.51 -8.56 0.55
N LYS A 12 0.49 -7.86 1.08
CA LYS A 12 1.90 -8.16 0.80
C LYS A 12 2.25 -9.58 1.21
N LYS A 13 1.88 -10.00 2.43
CA LYS A 13 2.16 -11.35 2.94
C LYS A 13 1.46 -12.43 2.09
N ALA A 14 0.22 -12.21 1.71
CA ALA A 14 -0.52 -13.13 0.83
C ALA A 14 0.18 -13.28 -0.54
N LEU A 15 0.63 -12.18 -1.15
CA LEU A 15 1.34 -12.24 -2.43
C LEU A 15 2.72 -12.91 -2.32
N ILE A 16 3.40 -12.75 -1.18
CA ILE A 16 4.63 -13.48 -0.88
C ILE A 16 4.36 -14.99 -0.84
N GLU A 17 3.32 -15.42 -0.13
CA GLU A 17 2.96 -16.84 -0.04
C GLU A 17 2.50 -17.40 -1.40
N CYS A 18 1.81 -16.60 -2.21
CA CYS A 18 1.42 -16.99 -3.57
C CYS A 18 2.62 -17.25 -4.48
N ASN A 19 3.78 -16.64 -4.21
CA ASN A 19 5.00 -16.88 -4.97
C ASN A 19 5.68 -18.21 -4.59
N GLU A 20 5.49 -18.67 -3.36
CA GLU A 20 6.10 -19.89 -2.81
C GLU A 20 5.30 -21.16 -3.13
N VAL A 21 3.98 -21.03 -3.32
CA VAL A 21 3.06 -22.16 -3.52
C VAL A 21 2.56 -22.21 -4.96
N GLU A 22 2.88 -23.28 -5.70
CA GLU A 22 2.58 -23.42 -7.14
C GLU A 22 1.11 -23.17 -7.50
N VAL A 23 0.18 -23.73 -6.72
CA VAL A 23 -1.27 -23.58 -6.95
C VAL A 23 -1.78 -22.14 -6.81
N PHE A 24 -1.02 -21.26 -6.13
CA PHE A 24 -1.40 -19.86 -5.92
C PHE A 24 -0.69 -18.89 -6.85
N LYS A 25 0.21 -19.37 -7.73
CA LYS A 25 0.92 -18.49 -8.68
C LYS A 25 -0.01 -17.75 -9.63
N ASP A 26 -1.19 -18.28 -9.92
CA ASP A 26 -2.15 -17.61 -10.79
C ASP A 26 -2.78 -16.37 -10.12
N ILE A 27 -2.87 -16.33 -8.79
CA ILE A 27 -3.26 -15.11 -8.04
C ILE A 27 -2.19 -14.03 -8.24
N LEU A 28 -0.93 -14.43 -8.15
CA LEU A 28 0.20 -13.52 -8.34
C LEU A 28 0.23 -12.97 -9.78
N LYS A 29 0.06 -13.83 -10.79
CA LYS A 29 0.02 -13.43 -12.22
C LYS A 29 -1.19 -12.56 -12.57
N SER A 30 -2.35 -12.81 -11.96
CA SER A 30 -3.56 -12.03 -12.20
C SER A 30 -3.62 -10.71 -11.42
N THR A 31 -2.67 -10.48 -10.51
CA THR A 31 -2.57 -9.22 -9.77
C THR A 31 -1.92 -8.15 -10.65
N THR A 32 -2.75 -7.27 -11.22
CA THR A 32 -2.30 -6.24 -12.18
C THR A 32 -2.11 -4.86 -11.58
N SER A 33 -2.75 -4.57 -10.43
CA SER A 33 -2.64 -3.27 -9.75
C SER A 33 -2.77 -3.46 -8.24
N ILE A 34 -1.97 -2.72 -7.48
CA ILE A 34 -1.93 -2.71 -6.02
C ILE A 34 -1.97 -1.26 -5.54
N MET A 35 -2.99 -0.90 -4.76
CA MET A 35 -3.15 0.44 -4.20
C MET A 35 -3.19 0.37 -2.67
N LEU A 36 -2.26 1.04 -2.00
CA LEU A 36 -2.12 0.98 -0.55
C LEU A 36 -2.29 2.37 0.08
N PHE A 37 -3.15 2.47 1.09
CA PHE A 37 -3.53 3.71 1.76
C PHE A 37 -3.06 3.69 3.21
N GLY A 38 -2.15 4.59 3.57
CA GLY A 38 -1.61 4.69 4.94
C GLY A 38 -0.99 3.37 5.42
N THR A 39 -0.46 2.54 4.52
CA THR A 39 0.15 1.25 4.89
C THR A 39 1.58 1.51 5.37
N PRO A 40 1.97 1.02 6.56
CA PRO A 40 3.32 1.21 7.08
C PRO A 40 4.33 0.25 6.40
N ASN A 41 4.73 0.60 5.19
CA ASN A 41 5.67 -0.13 4.33
C ASN A 41 7.15 0.06 4.70
N ALA A 42 7.48 1.08 5.51
CA ALA A 42 8.82 1.58 5.88
C ALA A 42 9.93 0.55 6.14
N GLY A 43 9.57 -0.70 6.44
CA GLY A 43 10.41 -1.88 6.21
C GLY A 43 11.88 -1.70 6.63
N SER A 44 12.77 -1.81 5.62
CA SER A 44 14.23 -1.88 5.69
C SER A 44 14.96 -0.62 6.08
N PHE A 45 14.40 0.56 5.83
CA PHE A 45 15.07 1.83 6.11
C PHE A 45 14.62 2.47 7.43
N ALA A 46 13.50 2.02 8.01
CA ALA A 46 13.07 2.46 9.32
C ALA A 46 13.85 1.76 10.45
N THR A 47 14.15 2.48 11.54
CA THR A 47 14.66 1.85 12.75
C THR A 47 13.58 1.01 13.42
N LYS A 48 13.97 0.01 14.23
CA LYS A 48 13.03 -0.79 15.04
C LYS A 48 12.13 0.11 15.91
N MET A 49 12.70 1.17 16.49
CA MET A 49 11.95 2.17 17.25
C MET A 49 10.88 2.88 16.41
N LYS A 50 11.20 3.27 15.16
CA LYS A 50 10.23 3.90 14.25
C LYS A 50 9.10 2.93 13.91
N ARG A 51 9.41 1.66 13.60
CA ARG A 51 8.40 0.61 13.33
C ARG A 51 7.45 0.40 14.51
N VAL A 52 8.01 0.23 15.71
CA VAL A 52 7.21 0.08 16.95
C VAL A 52 6.33 1.30 17.21
N LYS A 53 6.86 2.52 16.99
CA LYS A 53 6.07 3.75 17.13
C LYS A 53 4.89 3.78 16.16
N ILE A 54 5.09 3.44 14.88
CA ILE A 54 4.04 3.41 13.87
C ILE A 54 2.95 2.40 14.25
N VAL A 55 3.33 1.19 14.65
CA VAL A 55 2.41 0.15 15.15
C VAL A 55 1.55 0.68 16.30
N LYS A 56 2.18 1.30 17.31
CA LYS A 56 1.47 1.91 18.45
C LYS A 56 0.51 3.01 18.01
N SER A 57 0.92 3.84 17.06
CA SER A 57 0.07 4.91 16.53
C SER A 57 -1.14 4.36 15.79
N ILE A 58 -0.97 3.33 14.95
CA ILE A 58 -2.07 2.67 14.25
C ILE A 58 -3.06 2.04 15.24
N ALA A 59 -2.55 1.36 16.28
CA ALA A 59 -3.37 0.79 17.35
C ALA A 59 -4.26 1.85 18.01
N LYS A 60 -3.71 3.03 18.29
CA LYS A 60 -4.46 4.13 18.88
C LYS A 60 -5.48 4.76 17.91
N CYS A 61 -5.24 4.72 16.60
CA CYS A 61 -6.16 5.26 15.60
C CYS A 61 -7.46 4.44 15.51
N VAL A 62 -7.36 3.12 15.61
CA VAL A 62 -8.54 2.23 15.51
C VAL A 62 -9.44 2.25 16.74
N GLY A 63 -9.09 3.02 17.78
CA GLY A 63 -9.96 3.26 18.94
C GLY A 63 -10.18 2.04 19.84
N TYR A 64 -9.59 0.89 19.50
CA TYR A 64 -9.51 -0.25 20.39
C TYR A 64 -8.26 -0.10 21.24
N GLU A 65 -8.40 -0.21 22.56
CA GLU A 65 -7.32 -0.69 23.40
C GLU A 65 -6.98 -2.09 22.87
N LEU A 66 -6.05 -2.16 21.91
CA LEU A 66 -5.55 -3.44 21.43
C LEU A 66 -5.11 -4.20 22.69
N PRO A 67 -5.63 -5.42 22.91
CA PRO A 67 -5.23 -6.21 24.07
C PRO A 67 -3.71 -6.18 24.20
N PRO A 68 -3.14 -6.06 25.41
CA PRO A 68 -1.68 -6.00 25.60
C PRO A 68 -0.93 -7.12 24.89
N LYS A 69 -1.59 -8.28 24.70
CA LYS A 69 -1.10 -9.40 23.89
C LYS A 69 -1.02 -9.10 22.39
N ILE A 70 -1.99 -8.41 21.80
CA ILE A 70 -1.97 -7.99 20.39
C ILE A 70 -0.96 -6.86 20.20
N LEU A 71 -0.91 -5.90 21.11
CA LEU A 71 0.10 -4.84 21.06
C LEU A 71 1.51 -5.43 21.21
N GLY A 72 1.71 -6.30 22.20
CA GLY A 72 2.96 -7.02 22.42
C GLY A 72 3.35 -7.92 21.25
N ALA A 73 2.39 -8.59 20.62
CA ALA A 73 2.61 -9.32 19.39
C ALA A 73 3.03 -8.38 18.25
N LEU A 74 2.31 -7.28 18.00
CA LEU A 74 2.67 -6.33 16.93
C LEU A 74 4.04 -5.67 17.18
N GLU A 75 4.42 -5.43 18.43
CA GLU A 75 5.76 -4.97 18.83
C GLU A 75 6.82 -6.04 18.57
N ALA A 76 6.56 -7.29 18.97
CA ALA A 76 7.45 -8.42 18.73
C ALA A 76 7.60 -8.75 17.24
N HIS A 77 6.54 -8.55 16.47
CA HIS A 77 6.48 -8.75 15.02
C HIS A 77 6.93 -7.51 14.23
N SER A 78 7.45 -6.46 14.89
CA SER A 78 8.04 -5.31 14.19
C SER A 78 9.23 -5.69 13.30
N ASP A 79 9.90 -6.81 13.60
CA ASP A 79 10.93 -7.39 12.74
C ASP A 79 10.32 -8.23 11.61
N GLN A 80 9.16 -8.85 11.80
CA GLN A 80 8.41 -9.46 10.68
C GLN A 80 7.90 -8.41 9.68
N LEU A 81 7.59 -7.19 10.12
CA LEU A 81 7.26 -6.09 9.21
C LEU A 81 8.43 -5.74 8.28
N LEU A 82 9.66 -5.83 8.80
CA LEU A 82 10.88 -5.66 8.02
C LEU A 82 10.99 -6.78 6.97
N ASP A 83 10.75 -8.03 7.37
CA ASP A 83 10.80 -9.18 6.47
C ASP A 83 9.73 -9.11 5.37
N ILE A 84 8.50 -8.75 5.71
CA ILE A 84 7.40 -8.59 4.73
C ILE A 84 7.77 -7.54 3.69
N SER A 85 8.32 -6.39 4.09
CA SER A 85 8.70 -5.36 3.12
C SER A 85 9.83 -5.82 2.20
N ARG A 86 10.88 -6.45 2.74
CA ARG A 86 12.00 -6.94 1.93
C ARG A 86 11.59 -8.08 0.99
N SER A 87 10.81 -9.04 1.48
CA SER A 87 10.35 -10.16 0.66
C SER A 87 9.39 -9.70 -0.44
N PHE A 88 8.51 -8.74 -0.14
CA PHE A 88 7.62 -8.16 -1.13
C PHE A 88 8.38 -7.43 -2.25
N GLN A 89 9.41 -6.64 -1.90
CA GLN A 89 10.28 -5.96 -2.87
C GLN A 89 11.01 -6.94 -3.80
N ARG A 90 11.29 -8.16 -3.33
CA ARG A 90 12.03 -9.20 -4.06
C ARG A 90 11.13 -10.12 -4.89
N LEU A 91 9.83 -9.88 -4.93
CA LEU A 91 8.93 -10.68 -5.76
C LEU A 91 9.29 -10.51 -7.24
N SER A 92 9.36 -11.63 -7.94
CA SER A 92 9.70 -11.68 -9.37
C SER A 92 8.72 -10.91 -10.26
N ILE A 93 7.51 -10.60 -9.76
CA ILE A 93 6.53 -9.75 -10.45
C ILE A 93 7.05 -8.34 -10.77
N TRP A 94 8.05 -7.85 -10.02
CA TRP A 94 8.68 -6.55 -10.24
C TRP A 94 9.77 -6.57 -11.32
N ASP A 95 10.34 -7.75 -11.59
CA ASP A 95 11.43 -7.97 -12.55
C ASP A 95 10.94 -8.42 -13.93
N THR A 96 9.63 -8.31 -14.17
CA THR A 96 9.00 -8.70 -15.44
C THR A 96 9.32 -7.70 -16.57
N PRO A 97 9.21 -8.11 -17.86
CA PRO A 97 9.42 -7.21 -18.99
C PRO A 97 8.64 -5.90 -18.85
N LYS A 98 9.22 -4.79 -19.34
CA LYS A 98 8.57 -3.46 -19.30
C LYS A 98 7.13 -3.57 -19.79
N GLY A 99 6.19 -3.14 -18.94
CA GLY A 99 4.75 -3.15 -19.25
C GLY A 99 3.98 -4.37 -18.73
N THR A 100 4.62 -5.30 -18.02
CA THR A 100 3.95 -6.48 -17.43
C THR A 100 3.96 -6.52 -15.90
N ALA A 101 4.74 -5.64 -15.27
CA ALA A 101 4.74 -5.50 -13.81
C ALA A 101 3.40 -4.90 -13.32
N PRO A 102 2.92 -5.30 -12.14
CA PRO A 102 1.72 -4.71 -11.56
C PRO A 102 1.91 -3.21 -11.31
N PHE A 103 0.87 -2.42 -11.50
CA PHE A 103 0.86 -1.03 -11.06
C PHE A 103 0.95 -0.96 -9.53
N MET A 104 1.88 -0.16 -9.01
CA MET A 104 2.05 0.02 -7.57
C MET A 104 1.76 1.47 -7.20
N ARG A 105 0.72 1.71 -6.40
CA ARG A 105 0.31 3.05 -5.96
C ARG A 105 0.25 3.14 -4.45
N THR A 106 0.93 4.11 -3.86
CA THR A 106 0.87 4.39 -2.42
C THR A 106 0.22 5.74 -2.17
N PHE A 107 -0.66 5.79 -1.18
CA PHE A 107 -1.35 6.99 -0.75
C PHE A 107 -1.01 7.23 0.71
N TYR A 108 -0.44 8.39 1.02
CA TYR A 108 0.01 8.73 2.37
C TYR A 108 -0.70 9.98 2.90
N GLU A 109 -0.91 9.99 4.20
CA GLU A 109 -1.54 11.11 4.88
C GLU A 109 -0.59 12.32 4.97
N THR A 110 -1.16 13.51 4.95
CA THR A 110 -0.42 14.77 5.09
C THR A 110 -0.94 15.64 6.23
N ARG A 111 -2.02 15.22 6.91
CA ARG A 111 -2.52 15.88 8.12
C ARG A 111 -2.27 14.98 9.33
N THR A 112 -1.84 15.59 10.43
CA THR A 112 -1.66 14.87 11.69
C THR A 112 -3.00 14.33 12.18
N HIS A 113 -2.97 13.15 12.80
CA HIS A 113 -4.17 12.56 13.38
C HIS A 113 -4.72 13.44 14.50
N HIS A 114 -5.98 13.83 14.38
CA HIS A 114 -6.63 14.82 15.23
C HIS A 114 -6.49 14.55 16.75
N LYS A 115 -6.47 13.28 17.18
CA LYS A 115 -6.24 12.90 18.59
C LYS A 115 -4.79 12.70 18.99
N LEU A 116 -3.92 12.33 18.05
CA LEU A 116 -2.55 11.91 18.36
C LEU A 116 -1.52 13.01 18.12
N GLY A 117 -1.87 14.04 17.35
CA GLY A 117 -0.96 15.16 17.03
C GLY A 117 0.25 14.76 16.17
N ILE A 118 0.22 13.58 15.54
CA ILE A 118 1.31 13.03 14.73
C ILE A 118 0.80 12.53 13.38
N LEU A 119 1.69 12.46 12.39
CA LEU A 119 1.50 11.58 11.24
C LEU A 119 1.80 10.14 11.71
N VAL A 120 0.81 9.29 11.57
CA VAL A 120 0.83 7.86 11.88
C VAL A 120 1.71 7.12 10.87
N VAL A 121 1.53 7.41 9.58
CA VAL A 121 2.30 6.90 8.45
C VAL A 121 2.68 8.06 7.54
N ASP A 122 3.91 8.53 7.70
CA ASP A 122 4.53 9.53 6.82
C ASP A 122 4.83 8.96 5.42
N GLU A 123 5.17 9.82 4.45
CA GLU A 123 5.53 9.44 3.07
C GLU A 123 6.60 8.36 3.03
N PHE A 124 7.67 8.56 3.79
CA PHE A 124 8.77 7.60 3.87
C PHE A 124 8.28 6.22 4.34
N SER A 125 7.34 6.20 5.29
CA SER A 125 6.79 4.98 5.83
C SER A 125 5.76 4.36 4.91
N ALA A 126 5.14 5.11 4.02
CA ALA A 126 4.19 4.61 3.03
C ALA A 126 4.87 4.02 1.79
N LYS A 127 6.06 4.49 1.43
CA LYS A 127 6.80 4.01 0.25
C LYS A 127 7.24 2.56 0.38
N ILE A 128 7.21 1.83 -0.74
CA ILE A 128 7.68 0.45 -0.83
C ILE A 128 9.05 0.36 -1.50
N ASP A 129 9.40 1.28 -2.40
CA ASP A 129 10.64 1.26 -3.18
C ASP A 129 10.70 0.08 -4.16
N VAL A 130 9.62 -0.12 -4.93
CA VAL A 130 9.57 -1.05 -6.07
C VAL A 130 9.52 -0.29 -7.38
N ARG A 131 9.93 -0.96 -8.46
CA ARG A 131 9.97 -0.38 -9.80
C ARG A 131 8.59 0.14 -10.23
N GLY A 132 8.54 1.41 -10.62
CA GLY A 132 7.32 2.03 -11.13
C GLY A 132 6.30 2.39 -10.04
N GLU A 133 6.69 2.41 -8.76
CA GLU A 133 5.83 2.92 -7.69
C GLU A 133 5.48 4.40 -7.91
N GLU A 134 4.18 4.70 -7.88
CA GLU A 134 3.65 6.06 -7.82
C GLU A 134 3.18 6.36 -6.38
N SER A 135 3.69 7.43 -5.77
CA SER A 135 3.30 7.85 -4.43
C SER A 135 2.49 9.15 -4.47
N HIS A 136 1.38 9.17 -3.75
CA HIS A 136 0.37 10.23 -3.82
C HIS A 136 0.05 10.79 -2.43
N PRO A 137 0.22 12.10 -2.19
CA PRO A 137 -0.19 12.74 -0.94
C PRO A 137 -1.71 12.86 -0.87
N VAL A 138 -2.28 12.63 0.31
CA VAL A 138 -3.70 12.82 0.60
C VAL A 138 -3.85 13.82 1.74
N GLN A 139 -4.66 14.87 1.54
CA GLN A 139 -4.93 15.90 2.54
C GLN A 139 -5.92 15.47 3.63
N ALA A 140 -5.65 14.32 4.24
CA ALA A 140 -6.41 13.73 5.33
C ALA A 140 -5.46 13.19 6.39
N ASP A 141 -6.01 12.86 7.56
CA ASP A 141 -5.32 12.04 8.56
C ASP A 141 -5.55 10.54 8.29
N HIS A 142 -4.85 9.70 9.04
CA HIS A 142 -4.82 8.26 8.86
C HIS A 142 -6.20 7.63 8.92
N SER A 143 -7.09 8.20 9.73
CA SER A 143 -8.46 7.71 9.95
C SER A 143 -9.43 8.17 8.86
N ASN A 144 -9.06 9.17 8.06
CA ASN A 144 -9.91 9.76 7.01
C ASN A 144 -9.33 9.62 5.59
N ILE A 145 -8.13 9.05 5.43
CA ILE A 145 -7.45 8.91 4.13
C ILE A 145 -8.24 8.11 3.07
N VAL A 146 -9.17 7.26 3.50
CA VAL A 146 -10.09 6.48 2.62
C VAL A 146 -11.55 6.91 2.74
N LYS A 147 -11.85 7.99 3.46
CA LYS A 147 -13.22 8.48 3.70
C LYS A 147 -13.48 9.69 2.82
N PHE A 148 -13.95 9.41 1.61
CA PHE A 148 -14.32 10.44 0.65
C PHE A 148 -15.70 11.02 1.01
N TYR A 149 -15.81 12.34 0.98
CA TYR A 149 -17.09 13.00 1.30
C TYR A 149 -18.13 12.76 0.21
N ASP A 150 -17.73 12.93 -1.06
CA ASP A 150 -18.59 12.72 -2.23
C ASP A 150 -17.75 12.43 -3.49
N ALA A 151 -18.41 12.31 -4.65
CA ALA A 151 -17.75 12.09 -5.93
C ALA A 151 -16.95 13.31 -6.45
N LYS A 152 -17.09 14.48 -5.82
CA LYS A 152 -16.36 15.71 -6.16
C LYS A 152 -15.05 15.83 -5.38
N ASP A 153 -14.89 15.06 -4.30
CA ASP A 153 -13.66 14.94 -3.50
C ASP A 153 -12.43 14.75 -4.40
N SER A 154 -11.40 15.55 -4.15
CA SER A 154 -10.18 15.54 -4.96
C SER A 154 -9.40 14.24 -4.83
N THR A 155 -9.38 13.64 -3.64
CA THR A 155 -8.74 12.35 -3.39
C THR A 155 -9.51 11.24 -4.09
N TYR A 156 -10.84 11.24 -4.01
CA TYR A 156 -11.68 10.29 -4.74
C TYR A 156 -11.40 10.36 -6.25
N LYS A 157 -11.37 11.57 -6.81
CA LYS A 157 -11.05 11.78 -8.24
C LYS A 157 -9.67 11.24 -8.62
N SER A 158 -8.65 11.51 -7.80
CA SER A 158 -7.29 11.01 -8.03
C SER A 158 -7.23 9.48 -7.99
N VAL A 159 -7.87 8.86 -7.00
CA VAL A 159 -7.95 7.39 -6.90
C VAL A 159 -8.70 6.80 -8.09
N MET A 160 -9.84 7.37 -8.48
CA MET A 160 -10.61 6.89 -9.62
C MET A 160 -9.88 7.10 -10.95
N LEU A 161 -9.10 8.17 -11.09
CA LEU A 161 -8.22 8.38 -12.24
C LEU A 161 -7.16 7.29 -12.31
N ALA A 162 -6.46 7.02 -11.21
CA ALA A 162 -5.49 5.93 -11.11
C ALA A 162 -6.10 4.57 -11.49
N VAL A 163 -7.27 4.22 -10.94
CA VAL A 163 -7.98 2.98 -11.27
C VAL A 163 -8.30 2.90 -12.78
N ARG A 164 -8.74 4.00 -13.39
CA ARG A 164 -9.04 4.05 -14.83
C ARG A 164 -7.78 3.92 -15.67
N MET A 165 -6.70 4.58 -15.28
CA MET A 165 -5.41 4.49 -15.98
C MET A 165 -4.87 3.07 -15.97
N ASP A 166 -4.82 2.44 -14.80
CA ASP A 166 -4.38 1.04 -14.66
C ASP A 166 -5.26 0.11 -15.50
N ARG A 167 -6.60 0.25 -15.41
CA ARG A 167 -7.55 -0.55 -16.19
C ARG A 167 -7.34 -0.39 -17.71
N ASN A 168 -7.17 0.84 -18.19
CA ASN A 168 -7.01 1.11 -19.61
C ASN A 168 -5.66 0.60 -20.14
N ALA A 169 -4.62 0.59 -19.30
CA ALA A 169 -3.33 0.01 -19.65
C ALA A 169 -3.37 -1.52 -19.71
N ILE A 170 -4.18 -2.17 -18.87
CA ILE A 170 -4.39 -3.62 -18.88
C ILE A 170 -5.24 -4.05 -20.09
N ASN A 171 -6.29 -3.28 -20.40
CA ASN A 171 -7.20 -3.53 -21.52
C ASN A 171 -7.13 -2.38 -22.53
N PRO A 172 -6.05 -2.29 -23.34
CA PRO A 172 -5.97 -1.28 -24.37
C PRO A 172 -7.12 -1.49 -25.35
N ASN A 173 -8.01 -0.50 -25.48
CA ASN A 173 -9.11 -0.55 -26.45
C ASN A 173 -8.51 -0.83 -27.85
N PRO A 174 -9.02 -1.83 -28.60
CA PRO A 174 -8.48 -2.17 -29.92
C PRO A 174 -8.71 -1.10 -31.02
N GLY A 175 -9.22 0.08 -30.67
CA GLY A 175 -9.74 1.08 -31.63
C GLY A 175 -8.93 2.37 -31.80
N THR A 176 -7.79 2.55 -31.11
CA THR A 176 -6.93 3.74 -31.31
C THR A 176 -5.61 3.34 -31.94
N SER A 177 -5.67 2.80 -33.15
CA SER A 177 -4.56 2.94 -34.09
C SER A 177 -4.46 4.42 -34.46
N MET A 178 -3.37 5.07 -34.09
CA MET A 178 -3.03 6.40 -34.59
C MET A 178 -3.10 6.38 -36.12
N SER A 179 -3.96 7.21 -36.71
CA SER A 179 -3.79 7.59 -38.10
C SER A 179 -2.53 8.45 -38.17
N SER A 180 -1.45 7.88 -38.68
CA SER A 180 -0.29 8.64 -39.12
C SER A 180 -0.73 9.62 -40.21
N ARG A 181 -0.54 10.92 -39.94
CA ARG A 181 -0.35 11.93 -40.98
C ARG A 181 1.12 12.28 -41.01
#